data_AF-A0A7J8XNZ2-F1
#
_entry.id   AF-A0A7J8XNZ2-F1
#
_cell.length_a   1.000
_cell.length_b   1.000
_cell.length_c   1.000
_cell.angle_alpha   90.00
_cell.angle_beta   90.00
_cell.angle_gamma   90.00
#
_symmetry.space_group_name_H-M   'P 1'
#
loop_
_entity.id
_entity.type
_entity.pdbx_description
1 polymer ?
#
loop_
_entity_poly.entity_id
_entity_poly.type
_entity_poly.pdbx_seq_one_letter_code
_entity_poly.pdbx_strand_id
1 'polypeptide(L)' 'MRLLGNSQAVPVVFIGGKLIGSMDRVMASHINGTLVPLLKEAGALWL' A
#
# COMPACT_ATOMS: atom_id res chain seq x y z
N MET A 1 29.91 19.30 4.48
CA MET A 1 29.51 17.87 4.46
C MET A 1 28.06 17.78 4.01
N ARG A 2 27.78 17.18 2.86
CA ARG A 2 26.40 16.87 2.48
C ARG A 2 26.03 15.60 3.22
N LEU A 3 25.14 15.70 4.20
CA LEU A 3 24.38 14.56 4.68
C LEU A 3 23.47 14.14 3.51
N LEU A 4 24.01 13.31 2.61
CA LEU A 4 23.18 12.50 1.73
C LEU A 4 22.55 11.45 2.65
N GLY A 5 21.56 11.90 3.45
CA GLY A 5 20.69 11.01 4.18
C GLY A 5 20.14 10.04 3.16
N ASN A 6 20.41 8.76 3.40
CA ASN A 6 19.85 7.66 2.63
C ASN A 6 18.34 7.89 2.56
N SER A 7 17.82 8.47 1.47
CA SER A 7 16.39 8.65 1.27
C SER A 7 15.86 7.25 1.00
N GLN A 8 15.62 6.51 2.08
CA GLN A 8 15.14 5.15 2.01
C GLN A 8 13.84 5.21 1.21
N ALA A 9 13.88 4.66 -0.01
CA ALA A 9 12.76 4.74 -0.92
C ALA A 9 11.55 4.11 -0.23
N VAL A 10 10.56 4.93 0.11
CA VAL A 10 9.33 4.43 0.73
C VAL A 10 8.42 3.98 -0.40
N PRO A 11 7.96 2.72 -0.40
CA PRO A 11 7.09 2.24 -1.45
C PRO A 11 5.76 2.99 -1.43
N VAL A 12 5.30 3.41 -2.60
CA VAL A 12 3.95 3.95 -2.81
C VAL A 12 3.11 2.87 -3.48
N VAL A 13 2.01 2.50 -2.83
CA VAL A 13 1.16 1.39 -3.25
C VAL A 13 -0.13 1.91 -3.86
N PHE A 14 -0.49 1.33 -5.00
CA PHE A 14 -1.75 1.54 -5.69
C PHE A 14 -2.52 0.22 -5.77
N ILE A 15 -3.83 0.26 -5.61
CA ILE A 15 -4.74 -0.89 -5.78
C ILE A 15 -5.88 -0.45 -6.69
N GLY A 16 -6.12 -1.18 -7.79
CA GLY A 16 -7.17 -0.82 -8.76
C GLY A 16 -7.02 0.59 -9.33
N GLY A 17 -5.79 1.08 -9.50
CA GLY A 17 -5.49 2.44 -9.96
C GLY A 17 -5.65 3.54 -8.90
N LYS A 18 -6.06 3.22 -7.67
CA LYS A 18 -6.20 4.19 -6.57
C LYS A 18 -4.96 4.19 -5.68
N LEU A 19 -4.47 5.37 -5.31
CA LEU A 19 -3.38 5.54 -4.34
C LEU A 19 -3.85 5.10 -2.96
N ILE A 20 -3.18 4.10 -2.39
CA ILE A 20 -3.41 3.66 -1.01
C ILE A 20 -2.44 4.36 -0.06
N GLY A 21 -1.16 4.45 -0.43
CA GLY A 21 -0.12 5.12 0.36
C GLY A 21 1.08 4.21 0.61
N SER A 22 1.67 4.30 1.81
CA SER A 22 2.81 3.47 2.19
C SER A 22 2.43 2.03 2.52
N MET A 23 3.43 1.17 2.68
CA MET A 23 3.26 -0.20 3.16
C MET A 23 2.53 -0.26 4.50
N ASP A 24 2.81 0.66 5.44
CA ASP A 24 2.15 0.71 6.75
C ASP A 24 0.63 0.83 6.62
N ARG A 25 0.16 1.58 5.62
CA ARG A 25 -1.27 1.73 5.37
C ARG A 25 -1.89 0.46 4.78
N VAL A 26 -1.15 -0.24 3.93
CA VAL A 26 -1.56 -1.57 3.44
C VAL A 26 -1.67 -2.54 4.61
N MET A 27 -0.68 -2.57 5.50
CA MET A 27 -0.70 -3.42 6.69
C MET A 27 -1.85 -3.07 7.65
N ALA A 28 -2.13 -1.77 7.85
CA ALA A 28 -3.30 -1.35 8.62
C ALA A 28 -4.61 -1.87 7.99
N SER A 29 -4.74 -1.82 6.66
CA SER A 29 -5.93 -2.36 5.98
C SER A 29 -6.04 -3.89 6.10
N HIS A 30 -4.91 -4.61 6.15
CA HIS A 30 -4.90 -6.05 6.42
C HIS A 30 -5.40 -6.35 7.83
N ILE A 31 -4.85 -5.68 8.84
CA ILE A 31 -5.24 -5.85 10.25
C ILE A 31 -6.72 -5.51 10.47
N ASN A 32 -7.21 -4.44 9.83
CA ASN A 32 -8.60 -4.01 9.92
C ASN A 32 -9.56 -4.84 9.04
N GLY A 33 -9.06 -5.81 8.26
CA GLY A 33 -9.86 -6.64 7.37
C GLY A 33 -10.39 -5.96 6.11
N THR A 34 -10.00 -4.72 5.84
CA THR A 34 -10.48 -3.93 4.68
C THR A 34 -9.68 -4.20 3.39
N LEU A 35 -8.51 -4.84 3.49
CA LEU A 35 -7.68 -5.15 2.33
C LEU A 35 -8.36 -6.12 1.35
N VAL A 36 -9.03 -7.16 1.87
CA VAL A 36 -9.69 -8.17 1.02
C VAL A 36 -10.82 -7.57 0.18
N PRO A 37 -11.77 -6.78 0.75
CA PRO A 37 -12.75 -6.04 -0.04
C PRO A 37 -12.12 -5.15 -1.12
N LEU A 38 -11.06 -4.40 -0.78
CA LEU A 38 -10.36 -3.53 -1.74
C LEU A 38 -9.77 -4.31 -2.93
N LEU A 39 -9.18 -5.49 -2.66
CA LEU A 39 -8.63 -6.34 -3.72
C LEU A 39 -9.72 -6.95 -4.59
N LYS A 40 -10.88 -7.31 -4.03
CA LYS A 40 -12.04 -7.78 -4.79
C LYS A 40 -12.58 -6.68 -5.71
N GLU A 41 -12.76 -5.45 -5.19
CA GLU A 41 -13.20 -4.30 -6.00
C GLU A 41 -12.23 -3.97 -7.14
N ALA A 42 -10.92 -4.12 -6.90
CA ALA A 42 -9.90 -3.92 -7.92
C ALA A 42 -9.81 -5.07 -8.95
N GLY A 43 -10.59 -6.15 -8.79
CA GLY A 43 -10.51 -7.35 -9.61
C GLY A 43 -9.21 -8.14 -9.42
N ALA A 44 -8.45 -7.84 -8.36
CA ALA A 44 -7.17 -8.46 -8.05
C ALA A 44 -7.30 -9.76 -7.24
N LEU A 45 -8.49 -10.04 -6.69
CA LEU A 45 -8.75 -11.22 -5.86
C LEU A 45 -10.12 -11.83 -6.19
N TRP A 46 -10.12 -13.13 -6.48
CA TRP A 46 -11.29 -13.95 -6.77
C TRP A 46 -11.22 -15.20 -5.87
N LEU A 47 -11.79 -15.08 -4.67
CA LEU A 47 -11.94 -16.12 -3.65
C LEU A 47 -13.43 -16.30 -3.36
#